data_AF-A0A813GLC2-F1
#
_entry.id   AF-A0A813GLC2-F1
#
_cell.length_a   1.000
_cell.length_b   1.000
_cell.length_c   1.000
_cell.angle_alpha   90.00
_cell.angle_beta   90.00
_cell.angle_gamma   90.00
#
_symmetry.space_group_name_H-M   'P 1'
#
loop_
_entity.id
_entity.type
_entity.pdbx_description
1 polymer ?
#
loop_
_entity_poly.entity_id
_entity_poly.type
_entity_poly.pdbx_seq_one_letter_code
_entity_poly.pdbx_strand_id
1 'polypeptide(L)'
;MAHSCVPNASWYTSDTLGTRVVRSLVPIGAGEEVFVSYLSGSDLLLPTETRRSLLQAQKEFLCQCQRCCAHEDEARVFPCTFSAKCPGTHCSLTGGGLGPCSLCHAPISNSDAAISLAQEAGLLASLDRIDHILDAGLPVNVSAAIQALEPIHPLHYLSRRIGRVQYELHTQR
;
A
#
# COMPACT_ATOMS: atom_id res chain seq x y z
N MET A 1 -12.43 -6.17 -19.96
CA MET A 1 -12.24 -4.96 -19.12
C MET A 1 -10.78 -4.89 -18.78
N ALA A 2 -10.12 -3.78 -19.10
CA ALA A 2 -8.70 -3.60 -18.82
C ALA A 2 -8.45 -3.30 -17.33
N HIS A 3 -7.18 -3.40 -16.93
CA HIS A 3 -6.75 -3.11 -15.57
C HIS A 3 -6.59 -1.61 -15.32
N SER A 4 -7.04 -1.14 -14.15
CA SER A 4 -6.56 0.12 -13.55
C SER A 4 -6.36 -0.04 -12.05
N CYS A 5 -5.31 0.57 -11.49
CA CYS A 5 -5.12 0.71 -10.04
C CYS A 5 -6.05 1.79 -9.43
N VAL A 6 -6.80 2.50 -10.28
CA VAL A 6 -7.91 3.41 -9.93
C VAL A 6 -9.10 3.01 -10.83
N PRO A 7 -9.74 1.87 -10.55
CA PRO A 7 -10.80 1.36 -11.41
C PRO A 7 -12.06 2.21 -11.30
N ASN A 8 -12.84 2.29 -12.39
CA ASN A 8 -14.17 2.91 -12.38
C ASN A 8 -15.30 1.87 -12.21
N ALA A 9 -14.99 0.58 -12.19
CA ALA A 9 -15.91 -0.50 -11.89
C ALA A 9 -15.29 -1.58 -10.99
N SER A 10 -16.14 -2.27 -10.23
CA SER A 10 -15.80 -3.49 -9.50
C SER A 10 -16.64 -4.65 -10.02
N TRP A 11 -16.19 -5.87 -9.75
CA TRP A 11 -16.95 -7.07 -10.10
C TRP A 11 -16.91 -8.08 -8.96
N TYR A 12 -17.94 -8.92 -8.89
CA TYR A 12 -18.03 -10.04 -7.96
C TYR A 12 -18.85 -11.16 -8.57
N THR A 13 -18.70 -12.38 -8.05
CA THR A 13 -19.53 -13.53 -8.40
C THR A 13 -20.74 -13.57 -7.47
N SER A 14 -21.96 -13.53 -8.01
CA SER A 14 -23.19 -13.42 -7.20
C SER A 14 -23.79 -14.74 -6.74
N ASP A 15 -23.39 -15.85 -7.36
CA ASP A 15 -23.98 -17.16 -7.10
C ASP A 15 -22.97 -18.30 -7.35
N THR A 16 -23.38 -19.53 -7.00
CA THR A 16 -22.59 -20.74 -7.24
C THR A 16 -22.55 -21.17 -8.71
N LEU A 17 -23.40 -20.57 -9.55
CA LEU A 17 -23.45 -20.82 -11.00
C LEU A 17 -22.40 -20.01 -11.77
N GLY A 18 -21.72 -19.07 -11.10
CA GLY A 18 -20.61 -18.31 -11.67
C GLY A 18 -21.05 -17.00 -12.33
N THR A 19 -22.26 -16.51 -12.07
CA THR A 19 -22.73 -15.24 -12.61
C THR A 19 -21.85 -14.09 -12.11
N ARG A 20 -21.26 -13.34 -13.05
CA ARG A 20 -20.43 -12.17 -12.75
C ARG A 20 -21.25 -10.91 -12.83
N VAL A 21 -21.28 -10.16 -11.74
CA VAL A 21 -21.92 -8.85 -11.66
C VAL A 21 -20.84 -7.79 -11.71
N VAL A 22 -20.98 -6.81 -12.60
CA VAL A 22 -20.11 -5.63 -12.70
C VAL A 22 -20.90 -4.42 -12.24
N ARG A 23 -20.33 -3.63 -11.33
CA ARG A 23 -20.94 -2.39 -10.81
C ARG A 23 -19.99 -1.23 -11.00
N SER A 24 -20.52 -0.10 -11.43
CA SER A 24 -19.77 1.15 -11.50
C SER A 24 -19.46 1.66 -10.08
N LEU A 25 -18.23 2.11 -9.86
CA LEU A 25 -17.78 2.77 -8.63
C LEU A 25 -17.96 4.29 -8.69
N VAL A 26 -17.95 4.83 -9.92
CA VAL A 26 -18.15 6.24 -10.26
C VAL A 26 -19.05 6.31 -11.50
N PRO A 27 -19.67 7.47 -11.82
CA PRO A 27 -20.36 7.64 -13.10
C PRO A 27 -19.43 7.32 -14.28
N ILE A 28 -19.94 6.60 -15.29
CA ILE A 28 -19.20 6.25 -16.51
C ILE A 28 -20.00 6.78 -17.71
N GLY A 29 -19.37 7.66 -18.48
CA GLY A 29 -19.96 8.27 -19.67
C GLY A 29 -20.07 7.29 -20.85
N ALA A 30 -20.94 7.62 -21.81
CA ALA A 30 -21.04 6.84 -23.04
C ALA A 30 -19.73 6.90 -23.83
N GLY A 31 -19.18 5.74 -24.17
CA GLY A 31 -17.89 5.62 -24.88
C GLY A 31 -16.65 5.64 -23.98
N GLU A 32 -16.79 5.87 -22.67
CA GLU A 32 -15.68 5.73 -21.73
C GLU A 32 -15.33 4.25 -21.50
N GLU A 33 -14.04 3.96 -21.36
CA GLU A 33 -13.58 2.60 -21.10
C GLU A 33 -13.90 2.17 -19.65
N VAL A 34 -14.34 0.93 -19.49
CA VAL A 34 -14.58 0.31 -18.18
C VAL A 34 -13.34 -0.42 -17.71
N PHE A 35 -12.77 0.07 -16.60
CA PHE A 35 -11.60 -0.49 -15.93
C PHE A 35 -12.00 -1.20 -14.63
N VAL A 36 -11.41 -2.38 -14.41
CA VAL A 36 -11.49 -3.12 -13.15
C VAL A 36 -10.10 -3.30 -12.56
N SER A 37 -10.01 -3.57 -11.26
CA SER A 37 -8.73 -4.01 -10.67
C SER A 37 -8.55 -5.51 -10.90
N TYR A 38 -7.33 -5.90 -11.23
CA TYR A 38 -6.88 -7.30 -11.23
C TYR A 38 -6.20 -7.66 -9.91
N LEU A 39 -5.84 -6.63 -9.14
CA LEU A 39 -5.26 -6.71 -7.82
C LEU A 39 -6.36 -6.80 -6.76
N SER A 40 -6.10 -7.52 -5.68
CA SER A 40 -7.00 -7.54 -4.53
C SER A 40 -7.11 -6.15 -3.88
N GLY A 41 -8.13 -5.92 -3.06
CA GLY A 41 -8.22 -4.68 -2.27
C GLY A 41 -7.03 -4.50 -1.29
N SER A 42 -6.33 -5.58 -0.93
CA SER A 42 -5.04 -5.55 -0.23
C SER A 42 -3.92 -5.00 -1.09
N ASP A 43 -3.77 -5.56 -2.27
CA ASP A 43 -2.65 -5.24 -3.14
C ASP A 43 -2.77 -3.81 -3.70
N LEU A 44 -4.00 -3.29 -3.81
CA LEU A 44 -4.24 -1.90 -4.17
C LEU A 44 -3.66 -0.90 -3.16
N LEU A 45 -3.42 -1.27 -1.89
CA LEU A 45 -2.79 -0.38 -0.92
C LEU A 45 -1.26 -0.44 -0.94
N LEU A 46 -0.66 -1.34 -1.73
CA LEU A 46 0.79 -1.46 -1.84
C LEU A 46 1.38 -0.32 -2.69
N PRO A 47 2.69 -0.03 -2.57
CA PRO A 47 3.39 0.92 -3.42
C PRO A 47 3.36 0.52 -4.91
N THR A 48 3.59 1.49 -5.77
CA THR A 48 3.46 1.42 -7.23
C THR A 48 4.37 0.38 -7.83
N GLU A 49 5.62 0.31 -7.37
CA GLU A 49 6.57 -0.72 -7.80
C GLU A 49 6.08 -2.11 -7.42
N THR A 50 5.58 -2.30 -6.20
CA THR A 50 5.03 -3.59 -5.75
C THR A 50 3.80 -3.99 -6.55
N ARG A 51 2.86 -3.06 -6.79
CA ARG A 51 1.67 -3.31 -7.64
C ARG A 51 2.07 -3.72 -9.06
N ARG A 52 3.06 -3.04 -9.65
CA ARG A 52 3.59 -3.36 -10.98
C ARG A 52 4.25 -4.73 -11.00
N SER A 53 5.05 -5.08 -10.00
CA SER A 53 5.67 -6.40 -9.89
C SER A 53 4.64 -7.52 -9.82
N LEU A 54 3.56 -7.33 -9.03
CA LEU A 54 2.46 -8.30 -8.96
C LEU A 54 1.76 -8.47 -10.30
N LEU A 55 1.42 -7.37 -10.98
CA LEU A 55 0.79 -7.41 -12.30
C LEU A 55 1.69 -8.03 -13.36
N GLN A 56 2.99 -7.69 -13.36
CA GLN A 56 3.96 -8.28 -14.27
C GLN A 56 4.06 -9.80 -14.07
N ALA A 57 4.10 -10.26 -12.82
CA ALA A 57 4.17 -11.69 -12.51
C ALA A 57 2.88 -12.46 -12.86
N GLN A 58 1.70 -11.85 -12.71
CA GLN A 58 0.42 -12.54 -12.86
C GLN A 58 -0.27 -12.34 -14.22
N LYS A 59 0.14 -11.30 -14.96
CA LYS A 59 -0.53 -10.78 -16.17
C LYS A 59 0.43 -10.31 -17.25
N GLU A 60 1.74 -10.36 -17.00
CA GLU A 60 2.80 -10.11 -18.00
C GLU A 60 2.76 -8.71 -18.65
N PHE A 61 2.31 -7.68 -17.91
CA PHE A 61 2.35 -6.29 -18.38
C PHE A 61 2.77 -5.30 -17.29
N LEU A 62 3.35 -4.18 -17.73
CA LEU A 62 3.66 -3.04 -16.88
C LEU A 62 2.48 -2.05 -16.85
N CYS A 63 1.85 -1.87 -15.69
CA CYS A 63 0.73 -0.95 -15.56
C CYS A 63 1.14 0.52 -15.75
N GLN A 64 0.39 1.22 -16.61
CA GLN A 64 0.54 2.64 -16.94
C GLN A 64 -0.76 3.44 -16.67
N CYS A 65 -1.63 2.97 -15.77
CA CYS A 65 -2.79 3.75 -15.37
C CYS A 65 -2.36 5.07 -14.68
N GLN A 66 -3.28 6.04 -14.58
CA GLN A 66 -3.00 7.36 -14.02
C GLN A 66 -2.23 7.31 -12.68
N ARG A 67 -2.64 6.44 -11.75
CA ARG A 67 -1.96 6.29 -10.46
C ARG A 67 -0.56 5.70 -10.56
N CYS A 68 -0.32 4.78 -11.50
CA CYS A 68 1.02 4.22 -11.69
C CYS A 68 1.96 5.17 -12.46
N CYS A 69 1.40 6.11 -13.24
CA CYS A 69 2.16 7.16 -13.92
C CYS A 69 2.27 8.46 -13.11
N ALA A 70 1.65 8.53 -11.92
CA ALA A 70 1.83 9.66 -11.02
C ALA A 70 3.30 9.75 -10.56
N HIS A 71 3.78 10.98 -10.40
CA HIS A 71 5.16 11.22 -9.96
C HIS A 71 5.40 10.83 -8.50
N GLU A 72 4.36 10.96 -7.67
CA GLU A 72 4.36 10.66 -6.25
C GLU A 72 3.52 9.42 -5.95
N ASP A 73 3.99 8.61 -4.99
CA ASP A 73 3.26 7.45 -4.49
C ASP A 73 2.60 7.74 -3.13
N GLU A 74 1.31 8.02 -3.19
CA GLU A 74 0.48 8.31 -2.01
C GLU A 74 0.36 7.14 -1.02
N ALA A 75 0.71 5.91 -1.42
CA ALA A 75 0.71 4.77 -0.50
C ALA A 75 2.03 4.64 0.29
N ARG A 76 3.10 5.31 -0.15
CA ARG A 76 4.43 5.22 0.48
C ARG A 76 4.86 6.62 0.95
N VAL A 77 4.32 6.99 2.11
CA VAL A 77 4.44 8.33 2.69
C VAL A 77 5.12 8.34 4.05
N PHE A 78 5.96 9.34 4.29
CA PHE A 78 6.73 9.53 5.51
C PHE A 78 6.32 10.84 6.19
N PRO A 79 6.30 10.92 7.53
CA PRO A 79 5.96 12.15 8.23
C PRO A 79 6.97 13.26 7.93
N CYS A 80 6.52 14.52 7.92
CA CYS A 80 7.40 15.67 7.71
C CYS A 80 8.44 15.80 8.83
N THR A 81 9.73 15.92 8.46
CA THR A 81 10.83 16.09 9.43
C THR A 81 11.21 17.56 9.66
N PHE A 82 10.72 18.48 8.82
CA PHE A 82 11.08 19.90 8.89
C PHE A 82 10.57 20.59 10.17
N SER A 83 9.37 20.22 10.62
CA SER A 83 8.78 20.75 11.85
C SER A 83 7.89 19.71 12.50
N ALA A 84 8.07 19.50 13.80
CA ALA A 84 7.24 18.59 14.59
C ALA A 84 5.74 18.95 14.60
N LYS A 85 5.37 20.17 14.19
CA LYS A 85 3.97 20.63 14.09
C LYS A 85 3.40 20.50 12.69
N CYS A 86 4.20 20.17 11.69
CA CYS A 86 3.72 19.99 10.32
C CYS A 86 3.04 18.62 10.19
N PRO A 87 1.73 18.54 9.90
CA PRO A 87 1.04 17.26 9.70
C PRO A 87 1.23 16.72 8.26
N GLY A 88 2.14 17.32 7.48
CA GLY A 88 2.36 16.95 6.10
C GLY A 88 3.26 15.72 5.96
N THR A 89 3.41 15.27 4.72
CA THR A 89 4.11 14.03 4.40
C THR A 89 5.08 14.20 3.25
N HIS A 90 6.14 13.39 3.23
CA HIS A 90 7.02 13.20 2.09
C HIS A 90 6.59 11.92 1.36
N CYS A 91 6.19 12.04 0.10
CA CYS A 91 5.82 10.89 -0.74
C CYS A 91 7.04 10.30 -1.43
N SER A 92 7.05 8.98 -1.64
CA SER A 92 8.05 8.34 -2.50
C SER A 92 7.86 8.79 -3.94
N LEU A 93 8.96 9.06 -4.65
CA LEU A 93 8.93 9.46 -6.05
C LEU A 93 9.13 8.26 -6.98
N THR A 94 8.48 8.28 -8.14
CA THR A 94 8.83 7.37 -9.25
C THR A 94 10.25 7.66 -9.72
N GLY A 95 11.14 6.67 -9.66
CA GLY A 95 12.58 6.84 -9.92
C GLY A 95 13.44 6.92 -8.66
N GLY A 96 12.82 6.87 -7.47
CA GLY A 96 13.50 6.80 -6.18
C GLY A 96 13.58 8.14 -5.46
N GLY A 97 13.83 8.08 -4.15
CA GLY A 97 13.87 9.23 -3.27
C GLY A 97 12.50 9.68 -2.76
N LEU A 98 12.52 10.74 -1.96
CA LEU A 98 11.36 11.31 -1.29
C LEU A 98 11.15 12.76 -1.75
N GLY A 99 9.90 13.11 -2.05
CA GLY A 99 9.51 14.44 -2.51
C GLY A 99 9.50 15.49 -1.39
N PRO A 100 9.25 16.78 -1.74
CA PRO A 100 9.00 17.82 -0.75
C PRO A 100 7.75 17.50 0.07
N CYS A 101 7.62 18.15 1.22
CA CYS A 101 6.45 17.95 2.07
C CYS A 101 5.16 18.42 1.34
N SER A 102 4.11 17.61 1.40
CA SER A 102 2.80 17.88 0.81
C SER A 102 2.09 19.14 1.35
N LEU A 103 2.51 19.65 2.52
CA LEU A 103 1.91 20.84 3.16
C LEU A 103 2.85 22.03 3.29
N CYS A 104 4.02 21.84 3.90
CA CYS A 104 4.95 22.95 4.11
C CYS A 104 5.93 23.16 2.94
N HIS A 105 5.93 22.24 1.97
CA HIS A 105 6.81 22.25 0.79
C HIS A 105 8.32 22.24 1.10
N ALA A 106 8.70 22.09 2.37
CA ALA A 106 10.10 21.93 2.74
C ALA A 106 10.67 20.66 2.09
N PRO A 107 11.87 20.73 1.50
CA PRO A 107 12.57 19.55 1.04
C PRO A 107 12.97 18.68 2.24
N ILE A 108 13.06 17.37 2.03
CA ILE A 108 13.66 16.47 3.01
C ILE A 108 15.18 16.46 2.85
N SER A 109 15.91 16.51 3.96
CA SER A 109 17.37 16.39 3.93
C SER A 109 17.80 14.97 3.59
N ASN A 110 19.00 14.79 3.01
CA ASN A 110 19.52 13.45 2.70
C ASN A 110 19.64 12.55 3.94
N SER A 111 20.01 13.13 5.09
CA SER A 111 20.08 12.42 6.36
C SER A 111 18.70 11.96 6.83
N ASP A 112 17.70 12.83 6.77
CA ASP A 112 16.34 12.51 7.21
C ASP A 112 15.67 11.49 6.28
N ALA A 113 15.91 11.59 4.97
CA ALA A 113 15.46 10.62 3.99
C ALA A 113 16.09 9.25 4.26
N ALA A 114 17.38 9.18 4.53
CA ALA A 114 18.06 7.93 4.87
C ALA A 114 17.51 7.31 6.16
N ILE A 115 17.23 8.11 7.19
CA ILE A 115 16.61 7.64 8.45
C ILE A 115 15.21 7.07 8.17
N SER A 116 14.39 7.80 7.41
CA SER A 116 13.01 7.41 7.08
C SER A 116 12.97 6.09 6.31
N LEU A 117 13.85 5.94 5.31
CA LEU A 117 13.98 4.71 4.52
C LEU A 117 14.54 3.53 5.35
N ALA A 118 15.47 3.80 6.27
CA ALA A 118 15.98 2.78 7.19
C ALA A 118 14.90 2.30 8.18
N GLN A 119 14.06 3.22 8.67
CA GLN A 119 12.92 2.89 9.52
C GLN A 119 11.91 1.99 8.79
N GLU A 120 11.59 2.30 7.53
CA GLU A 120 10.76 1.45 6.67
C GLU A 120 11.36 0.06 6.48
N ALA A 121 12.64 -0.02 6.13
CA ALA A 121 13.32 -1.31 5.95
C ALA A 121 13.29 -2.15 7.24
N GLY A 122 13.53 -1.54 8.40
CA GLY A 122 13.48 -2.21 9.70
C GLY A 122 12.07 -2.70 10.08
N LEU A 123 11.05 -1.88 9.81
CA LEU A 123 9.66 -2.25 10.06
C LEU A 123 9.19 -3.38 9.13
N LEU A 124 9.58 -3.32 7.86
CA LEU A 124 9.27 -4.38 6.88
C LEU A 124 9.92 -5.71 7.30
N ALA A 125 11.20 -5.69 7.66
CA ALA A 125 11.90 -6.89 8.14
C ALA A 125 11.26 -7.49 9.41
N SER A 126 10.77 -6.63 10.31
CA SER A 126 10.03 -7.07 11.50
C SER A 126 8.72 -7.77 11.13
N LEU A 127 7.96 -7.19 10.21
CA LEU A 127 6.70 -7.76 9.73
C LEU A 127 6.91 -9.08 8.98
N ASP A 128 7.94 -9.16 8.13
CA ASP A 128 8.28 -10.39 7.38
C ASP A 128 8.68 -11.52 8.32
N ARG A 129 9.41 -11.21 9.41
CA ARG A 129 9.72 -12.19 10.45
C ARG A 129 8.47 -12.70 11.15
N ILE A 130 7.53 -11.81 11.48
CA ILE A 130 6.28 -12.18 12.14
C ILE A 130 5.45 -13.09 11.23
N ASP A 131 5.24 -12.68 9.97
CA ASP A 131 4.48 -13.47 9.00
C ASP A 131 5.13 -14.85 8.82
N HIS A 132 6.46 -14.93 8.71
CA HIS A 132 7.16 -16.22 8.63
C HIS A 132 6.91 -17.13 9.85
N ILE A 133 6.96 -16.57 11.07
CA ILE A 133 6.71 -17.34 12.31
C ILE A 133 5.27 -17.88 12.32
N LEU A 134 4.30 -17.05 11.95
CA LEU A 134 2.88 -17.42 11.93
C LEU A 134 2.59 -18.46 10.84
N ASP A 135 3.07 -18.24 9.61
CA ASP A 135 2.83 -19.12 8.47
C ASP A 135 3.51 -20.49 8.66
N ALA A 136 4.71 -20.53 9.26
CA ALA A 136 5.43 -21.76 9.55
C ALA A 136 5.00 -22.43 10.87
N GLY A 137 4.10 -21.81 11.65
CA GLY A 137 3.62 -22.36 12.93
C GLY A 137 4.73 -22.56 13.96
N LEU A 138 5.75 -21.69 13.97
CA LEU A 138 6.90 -21.84 14.87
C LEU A 138 6.46 -21.59 16.33
N PRO A 139 7.03 -22.30 17.32
CA PRO A 139 6.65 -22.18 18.73
C PRO A 139 7.19 -20.89 19.40
N VAL A 140 7.38 -19.82 18.62
CA VAL A 140 7.91 -18.53 19.08
C VAL A 140 6.73 -17.59 19.36
N ASN A 141 6.65 -17.09 20.60
CA ASN A 141 5.64 -16.10 20.96
C ASN A 141 6.04 -14.72 20.41
N VAL A 142 5.26 -14.23 19.44
CA VAL A 142 5.44 -12.91 18.81
C VAL A 142 4.43 -11.86 19.28
N SER A 143 3.56 -12.18 20.24
CA SER A 143 2.47 -11.31 20.66
C SER A 143 2.96 -9.94 21.17
N ALA A 144 4.03 -9.92 21.97
CA ALA A 144 4.62 -8.67 22.45
C ALA A 144 5.25 -7.84 21.31
N ALA A 145 5.86 -8.51 20.33
CA ALA A 145 6.42 -7.85 19.15
C ALA A 145 5.32 -7.22 18.29
N ILE A 146 4.22 -7.94 18.06
CA ILE A 146 3.04 -7.45 17.32
C ILE A 146 2.43 -6.23 18.03
N GLN A 147 2.29 -6.27 19.35
CA GLN A 147 1.73 -5.16 20.13
C GLN A 147 2.62 -3.91 20.10
N ALA A 148 3.94 -4.07 19.98
CA ALA A 148 4.90 -2.98 19.91
C ALA A 148 5.06 -2.37 18.50
N LEU A 149 4.40 -2.91 17.48
CA LEU A 149 4.48 -2.36 16.13
C LEU A 149 3.79 -1.00 16.06
N GLU A 150 4.53 0.01 15.63
CA GLU A 150 4.00 1.34 15.34
C GLU A 150 4.13 1.66 13.84
N PRO A 151 3.08 2.20 13.21
CA PRO A 151 3.15 2.63 11.82
C PRO A 151 4.03 3.87 11.68
N ILE A 152 4.81 3.96 10.60
CA ILE A 152 5.56 5.16 10.23
C ILE A 152 4.64 6.38 10.09
N HIS A 153 3.49 6.16 9.45
CA HIS A 153 2.43 7.14 9.27
C HIS A 153 1.13 6.39 8.99
N PRO A 154 -0.06 6.86 9.42
CA PRO A 154 -1.33 6.20 9.10
C PRO A 154 -1.55 6.00 7.58
N LEU A 155 -0.99 6.92 6.79
CA LEU A 155 -0.86 6.93 5.32
C LEU A 155 -0.12 5.74 4.69
N HIS A 156 0.87 5.23 5.41
CA HIS A 156 1.89 4.35 4.86
C HIS A 156 1.34 2.94 4.62
N TYR A 157 1.72 2.28 3.51
CA TYR A 157 1.18 0.98 3.11
C TYR A 157 1.35 -0.10 4.19
N LEU A 158 2.44 -0.04 4.98
CA LEU A 158 2.69 -0.97 6.08
C LEU A 158 1.68 -0.84 7.22
N SER A 159 1.00 0.31 7.38
CA SER A 159 0.03 0.56 8.45
C SER A 159 -1.16 -0.40 8.37
N ARG A 160 -1.60 -0.74 7.15
CA ARG A 160 -2.64 -1.76 6.95
C ARG A 160 -2.16 -3.15 7.39
N ARG A 161 -0.90 -3.50 7.11
CA ARG A 161 -0.31 -4.79 7.51
C ARG A 161 -0.20 -4.88 9.03
N ILE A 162 0.29 -3.84 9.69
CA ILE A 162 0.34 -3.74 11.16
C ILE A 162 -1.07 -3.92 11.75
N GLY A 163 -2.04 -3.13 11.28
CA GLY A 163 -3.41 -3.17 11.79
C GLY A 163 -4.05 -4.55 11.65
N ARG A 164 -3.79 -5.26 10.55
CA ARG A 164 -4.26 -6.65 10.35
C ARG A 164 -3.70 -7.59 11.42
N VAL A 165 -2.39 -7.62 11.59
CA VAL A 165 -1.73 -8.58 12.50
C VAL A 165 -2.10 -8.28 13.96
N GLN A 166 -2.21 -7.00 14.33
CA GLN A 166 -2.69 -6.60 15.65
C GLN A 166 -4.15 -7.00 15.89
N TYR A 167 -5.02 -6.80 14.90
CA TYR A 167 -6.43 -7.22 14.98
C TYR A 167 -6.55 -8.74 15.17
N GLU A 168 -5.84 -9.52 14.36
CA GLU A 168 -5.85 -10.99 14.45
C GLU A 168 -5.43 -11.47 15.84
N LEU A 169 -4.35 -10.90 16.40
CA LEU A 169 -3.89 -11.20 17.76
C LEU A 169 -4.96 -10.90 18.83
N HIS A 170 -5.74 -9.83 18.67
CA HIS A 170 -6.81 -9.48 19.59
C HIS A 170 -8.02 -10.42 19.48
N THR A 171 -8.35 -10.89 18.28
CA THR A 171 -9.49 -11.81 18.06
C THR A 171 -9.24 -13.26 18.45
N GLN A 172 -7.97 -13.64 18.65
CA GLN A 172 -7.57 -14.99 19.11
C GLN A 172 -7.61 -15.14 20.65
N ARG A 173 -7.98 -14.09 21.39
CA ARG A 173 -8.17 -14.12 22.85
C ARG A 173 -9.62 -14.41 23.20
#